data_AF-W2T379-F1
#
_entry.id   AF-W2T379-F1
#
_cell.length_a   1.000
_cell.length_b   1.000
_cell.length_c   1.000
_cell.angle_alpha   90.00
_cell.angle_beta   90.00
_cell.angle_gamma   90.00
#
_symmetry.space_group_name_H-M   'P 1'
#
loop_
_entity.id
_entity.type
_entity.pdbx_description
1 polymer ?
#
loop_
_entity_poly.entity_id
_entity_poly.type
_entity_poly.pdbx_seq_one_letter_code
_entity_poly.pdbx_strand_id
1 'polypeptide(L)'
;MRSQMRLFEAAGAGIIGDEFNQALKTLALLRESDDCFCKQEVDFTVGCAVRHVGAPAVLSVIPLGIDPAAAVLNTEFTRSWLIPVLRVNLHNAPLAFFFSNILPVAVKIY
;
A
#
# COMPACT_ATOMS: atom_id res chain seq x y z
N MET A 1 19.23 -2.29 1.59
CA MET A 1 17.98 -2.58 2.30
C MET A 1 17.90 -2.01 3.72
N ARG A 2 18.78 -2.34 4.67
CA ARG A 2 18.71 -1.80 6.06
C ARG A 2 18.79 -0.27 6.17
N SER A 3 19.49 0.42 5.29
CA SER A 3 19.61 1.89 5.31
C SER A 3 18.34 2.62 4.85
N GLN A 4 17.64 2.10 3.84
CA GLN A 4 16.39 2.67 3.32
C GLN A 4 15.26 2.60 4.36
N MET A 5 15.20 1.51 5.12
CA MET A 5 14.24 1.34 6.21
C MET A 5 14.45 2.38 7.32
N ARG A 6 15.70 2.70 7.67
CA ARG A 6 16.00 3.71 8.72
C ARG A 6 15.52 5.10 8.35
N LEU A 7 15.48 5.45 7.06
CA LEU A 7 15.00 6.76 6.62
C LEU A 7 13.49 6.89 6.85
N PHE A 8 12.72 5.88 6.46
CA PHE A 8 11.28 5.82 6.76
C PHE A 8 11.02 5.77 8.26
N GLU A 9 11.80 4.99 9.02
CA GLU A 9 11.67 4.91 10.46
C GLU A 9 11.91 6.25 11.17
N ALA A 10 12.94 6.99 10.75
CA ALA A 10 13.31 8.27 11.38
C ALA A 10 12.41 9.43 10.94
N ALA A 11 12.02 9.47 9.66
CA ALA A 11 11.32 10.61 9.06
C ALA A 11 9.81 10.37 8.83
N GLY A 12 9.32 9.13 8.96
CA GLY A 12 7.99 8.71 8.52
C GLY A 12 6.84 9.58 9.02
N ALA A 13 6.89 10.01 10.28
CA ALA A 13 5.89 10.89 10.88
C ALA A 13 5.84 12.30 10.25
N GLY A 14 6.93 12.74 9.61
CA GLY A 14 7.06 14.01 8.91
C GLY A 14 6.95 13.92 7.40
N ILE A 15 6.76 12.71 6.84
CA ILE A 15 6.55 12.54 5.40
C ILE A 15 5.12 12.94 5.07
N ILE A 16 4.97 14.18 4.63
CA ILE A 16 3.72 14.80 4.17
C ILE A 16 4.01 15.59 2.88
N GLY A 17 3.06 15.65 1.96
CA GLY A 17 3.16 16.49 0.76
C GLY A 17 2.99 15.75 -0.58
N ASP A 18 2.90 16.55 -1.64
CA ASP A 18 2.61 16.07 -2.99
C ASP A 18 3.79 15.31 -3.61
N GLU A 19 5.02 15.61 -3.22
CA GLU A 19 6.22 14.94 -3.71
C GLU A 19 6.20 13.45 -3.34
N PHE A 20 5.82 13.14 -2.10
CA PHE A 20 5.66 11.77 -1.65
C PHE A 20 4.54 11.05 -2.42
N ASN A 21 3.42 11.73 -2.62
CA ASN A 21 2.29 11.19 -3.37
C ASN A 21 2.69 10.87 -4.82
N GLN A 22 3.42 11.76 -5.48
CA GLN A 22 3.93 11.52 -6.83
C GLN A 22 4.93 10.38 -6.87
N ALA A 23 5.87 10.33 -5.93
CA ALA A 23 6.84 9.23 -5.86
C ALA A 23 6.15 7.86 -5.71
N LEU A 24 5.15 7.75 -4.82
CA LEU A 24 4.36 6.52 -4.66
C LEU A 24 3.59 6.15 -5.93
N LYS A 25 2.97 7.12 -6.61
CA LYS A 25 2.28 6.88 -7.89
C LYS A 25 3.25 6.37 -8.95
N THR A 26 4.42 7.00 -9.09
CA THR A 26 5.46 6.57 -10.03
C THR A 26 5.95 5.16 -9.72
N LEU A 27 6.18 4.83 -8.44
CA LEU A 27 6.58 3.49 -8.03
C LEU A 27 5.50 2.44 -8.34
N ALA A 28 4.23 2.74 -8.08
CA ALA A 28 3.13 1.83 -8.40
C ALA A 28 3.02 1.58 -9.91
N LEU A 29 3.10 2.63 -10.73
CA LEU A 29 3.09 2.51 -12.19
C LEU A 29 4.30 1.71 -12.70
N LEU A 30 5.49 1.95 -12.14
CA LEU A 30 6.68 1.16 -12.46
C LEU A 30 6.48 -0.31 -12.09
N ARG A 31 5.86 -0.61 -10.95
CA ARG A 31 5.59 -1.97 -10.51
C ARG A 31 4.55 -2.69 -11.37
N GLU A 32 3.55 -1.96 -11.82
CA GLU A 32 2.48 -2.48 -12.69
C GLU A 32 2.97 -2.73 -14.12
N SER A 33 4.10 -2.15 -14.53
CA SER A 33 4.73 -2.43 -15.82
C SER A 33 5.21 -3.89 -15.92
N ASP A 34 4.99 -4.49 -17.09
CA ASP A 34 5.48 -5.83 -17.41
C ASP A 34 7.02 -5.90 -17.38
N ASP A 35 7.69 -4.80 -17.72
CA ASP A 35 9.14 -4.66 -17.76
C ASP A 35 9.77 -4.26 -16.41
N CYS A 36 9.00 -4.31 -15.32
CA CYS A 36 9.52 -3.95 -14.01
C CYS A 36 10.64 -4.92 -13.56
N PHE A 37 11.88 -4.44 -13.58
CA PHE A 37 13.07 -5.19 -13.19
C PHE A 37 13.32 -5.21 -11.67
N CYS A 38 12.65 -4.35 -10.91
CA CYS A 38 12.91 -4.12 -9.48
C CYS A 38 11.64 -4.28 -8.63
N LYS A 39 10.82 -5.26 -8.97
CA LYS A 39 9.55 -5.56 -8.28
C LYS A 39 9.76 -5.62 -6.76
N GLN A 40 10.69 -6.46 -6.30
CA GLN A 40 10.94 -6.67 -4.87
C GLN A 40 11.34 -5.39 -4.13
N GLU A 41 12.15 -4.54 -4.76
CA GLU A 41 12.59 -3.26 -4.19
C GLU A 41 11.43 -2.26 -4.09
N VAL A 42 10.52 -2.25 -5.07
CA VAL A 42 9.31 -1.43 -4.99
C VAL A 42 8.40 -1.92 -3.87
N ASP A 43 8.15 -3.23 -3.77
CA ASP A 43 7.34 -3.80 -2.67
C ASP A 43 7.92 -3.47 -1.30
N PHE A 44 9.25 -3.59 -1.18
CA PHE A 44 9.95 -3.26 0.05
C PHE A 44 9.81 -1.77 0.42
N THR A 45 9.96 -0.88 -0.57
CA THR A 45 9.87 0.57 -0.38
C THR A 45 8.45 0.98 0.01
N VAL A 46 7.45 0.46 -0.69
CA VAL A 46 6.03 0.69 -0.36
C VAL A 46 5.69 0.08 0.99
N GLY A 47 6.23 -1.09 1.33
CA GLY A 47 6.11 -1.70 2.66
C GLY A 47 6.65 -0.80 3.78
N CYS A 48 7.83 -0.22 3.59
CA CYS A 48 8.41 0.73 4.54
C CYS A 48 7.53 1.98 4.71
N ALA A 49 6.95 2.50 3.62
CA ALA A 49 5.99 3.59 3.66
C ALA A 49 4.73 3.19 4.44
N VAL A 50 4.15 2.02 4.18
CA VAL A 50 2.98 1.51 4.92
C VAL A 50 3.26 1.43 6.42
N ARG A 51 4.45 0.93 6.80
CA ARG A 51 4.82 0.71 8.20
C ARG A 51 5.07 2.01 8.98
N HIS A 52 5.74 2.98 8.35
CA HIS A 52 6.27 4.14 9.07
C HIS A 52 5.59 5.47 8.73
N VAL A 53 5.01 5.61 7.53
CA VAL A 53 4.15 6.75 7.17
C VAL A 53 2.69 6.44 7.49
N GLY A 54 2.28 5.19 7.23
CA GLY A 54 0.98 4.66 7.60
C GLY A 54 0.17 4.18 6.40
N ALA A 55 -0.51 3.05 6.59
CA ALA A 55 -1.40 2.47 5.57
C ALA A 55 -2.49 3.43 5.04
N PRO A 56 -3.14 4.28 5.86
CA PRO A 56 -4.12 5.23 5.35
C PRO A 56 -3.52 6.23 4.35
N ALA A 57 -2.33 6.77 4.66
CA ALA A 57 -1.64 7.71 3.79
C ALA A 57 -1.27 7.04 2.46
N VAL A 58 -0.69 5.83 2.51
CA VAL A 58 -0.31 5.09 1.30
C VAL A 58 -1.53 4.71 0.45
N LEU A 59 -2.57 4.13 1.03
CA LEU A 59 -3.75 3.68 0.27
C LEU A 59 -4.60 4.84 -0.26
N SER A 60 -4.50 6.04 0.32
CA SER A 60 -5.11 7.25 -0.27
C SER A 60 -4.47 7.65 -1.60
N VAL A 61 -3.19 7.30 -1.81
CA VAL A 61 -2.42 7.62 -3.01
C VAL A 61 -2.48 6.49 -4.03
N ILE A 62 -2.29 5.25 -3.57
CA ILE A 62 -2.28 4.02 -4.38
C ILE A 62 -3.37 3.06 -3.88
N PRO A 63 -4.65 3.31 -4.20
CA PRO A 63 -5.75 2.46 -3.75
C PRO A 63 -5.65 1.07 -4.37
N LEU A 64 -6.19 0.05 -3.69
CA LEU A 64 -6.18 -1.34 -4.16
C LEU A 64 -6.84 -1.53 -5.55
N GLY A 65 -7.68 -0.58 -5.99
CA GLY A 65 -8.41 -0.71 -7.25
C GLY A 65 -9.61 -1.65 -7.12
N ILE A 66 -10.18 -1.73 -5.92
CA ILE A 66 -11.37 -2.51 -5.61
C ILE A 66 -12.57 -1.56 -5.69
N ASP A 67 -13.65 -2.02 -6.30
CA ASP A 67 -14.95 -1.33 -6.22
C ASP A 67 -15.72 -1.80 -4.96
N PRO A 68 -15.84 -0.97 -3.92
CA PRO A 68 -16.61 -1.32 -2.74
C PRO A 68 -18.12 -1.40 -2.99
N ALA A 69 -18.64 -0.90 -4.12
CA ALA A 69 -20.04 -1.00 -4.51
C ALA A 69 -20.35 -2.27 -5.34
N ALA A 70 -19.34 -2.97 -5.86
CA ALA A 70 -19.53 -4.16 -6.67
C ALA A 70 -20.27 -5.28 -5.91
N ALA A 71 -21.23 -5.94 -6.56
CA ALA A 71 -22.03 -7.00 -5.95
C ALA A 71 -21.19 -8.25 -5.61
N VAL A 72 -20.16 -8.53 -6.41
CA VAL A 72 -19.16 -9.58 -6.18
C VAL A 72 -17.79 -8.91 -6.25
N LEU A 73 -16.93 -9.22 -5.28
CA LEU A 73 -15.57 -8.71 -5.30
C LEU A 73 -14.76 -9.48 -6.35
N ASN A 74 -14.26 -8.80 -7.37
CA ASN A 74 -13.26 -9.40 -8.25
C ASN A 74 -11.97 -9.59 -7.44
N THR A 75 -11.46 -10.83 -7.34
CA THR A 75 -10.20 -11.15 -6.67
C THR A 75 -8.98 -10.77 -7.52
N GLU A 76 -9.17 -10.57 -8.83
CA GLU A 76 -8.16 -10.13 -9.80
C GLU A 76 -8.21 -8.60 -9.99
N PHE A 77 -8.05 -7.84 -8.90
CA PHE A 77 -7.97 -6.38 -8.96
C PHE A 77 -6.56 -5.88 -9.26
N THR A 78 -6.46 -4.72 -9.91
CA THR A 78 -5.22 -4.17 -10.50
C THR A 78 -4.03 -4.13 -9.55
N ARG A 79 -4.24 -3.85 -8.26
CA ARG A 79 -3.17 -3.79 -7.25
C ARG A 79 -3.24 -4.89 -6.20
N SER A 80 -3.61 -6.10 -6.62
CA SER A 80 -3.56 -7.31 -5.76
C SER A 80 -2.19 -7.55 -5.12
N TRP A 81 -1.11 -7.11 -5.79
CA TRP A 81 0.26 -7.14 -5.26
C TRP A 81 0.45 -6.36 -3.95
N LEU A 82 -0.41 -5.38 -3.61
CA LEU A 82 -0.35 -4.67 -2.34
C LEU A 82 -0.79 -5.52 -1.15
N ILE A 83 -1.59 -6.57 -1.36
CA ILE A 83 -2.09 -7.43 -0.28
C ILE A 83 -0.95 -8.09 0.53
N PRO A 84 0.02 -8.78 -0.09
CA PRO A 84 1.16 -9.32 0.65
C PRO A 84 2.02 -8.22 1.29
N VAL A 85 2.15 -7.05 0.67
CA VAL A 85 2.89 -5.91 1.25
C VAL A 85 2.21 -5.41 2.52
N LEU A 86 0.89 -5.18 2.47
CA LEU A 86 0.07 -4.76 3.62
C LEU A 86 0.13 -5.81 4.74
N ARG A 87 -0.01 -7.10 4.42
CA ARG A 87 0.04 -8.20 5.39
C ARG A 87 1.31 -8.16 6.25
N VAL A 88 2.46 -7.84 5.65
CA VAL A 88 3.76 -7.84 6.33
C VAL A 88 4.03 -6.50 7.06
N ASN A 89 3.50 -5.39 6.55
CA ASN A 89 3.90 -4.05 6.99
C ASN A 89 2.85 -3.30 7.81
N LEU A 90 1.61 -3.79 7.88
CA LEU A 90 0.59 -3.24 8.78
C LEU A 90 0.99 -3.47 10.23
N HIS A 91 1.59 -2.46 10.84
CA HIS A 91 1.90 -2.38 12.26
C HIS A 91 1.26 -1.12 12.84
N ASN A 92 0.75 -1.22 14.07
CA ASN A 92 0.14 -0.09 14.80
C ASN A 92 -0.94 0.67 14.01
N ALA A 93 -1.57 0.03 13.01
CA ALA A 93 -2.67 0.63 12.28
C ALA A 93 -3.94 0.60 13.15
N PRO A 94 -4.72 1.70 13.20
CA PRO A 94 -5.95 1.74 13.98
C PRO A 94 -6.92 0.64 13.55
N LEU A 95 -7.57 -0.04 14.51
CA LEU A 95 -8.57 -1.07 14.19
C LEU A 95 -9.71 -0.53 13.30
N ALA A 96 -10.06 0.75 13.46
CA ALA A 96 -11.02 1.45 12.62
C ALA A 96 -10.66 1.45 11.13
N PHE A 97 -9.37 1.47 10.80
CA PHE A 97 -8.90 1.38 9.41
C PHE A 97 -9.23 0.01 8.81
N PHE A 98 -9.01 -1.07 9.55
CA PHE A 98 -9.39 -2.41 9.12
C PHE A 98 -10.90 -2.54 8.92
N PHE A 99 -11.69 -2.01 9.85
CA PHE A 99 -13.14 -2.07 9.78
C PHE A 99 -13.71 -1.34 8.56
N SER A 100 -13.09 -0.22 8.18
CA SER A 100 -13.59 0.61 7.08
C SER A 100 -13.06 0.20 5.71
N ASN A 101 -11.85 -0.36 5.63
CA ASN A 101 -11.16 -0.59 4.34
C ASN A 101 -10.91 -2.07 4.01
N ILE A 102 -10.75 -2.93 5.02
CA ILE A 102 -10.37 -4.34 4.83
C ILE A 102 -11.56 -5.27 5.06
N LEU A 103 -12.35 -5.01 6.11
CA LEU A 103 -13.51 -5.83 6.45
C LEU A 103 -14.56 -5.90 5.33
N PRO A 104 -14.93 -4.80 4.63
CA PRO A 104 -15.89 -4.87 3.54
C PRO A 104 -15.41 -5.75 2.37
N VAL A 105 -14.09 -5.80 2.17
CA VAL A 105 -13.45 -6.65 1.16
C VAL A 105 -13.53 -8.11 1.60
N ALA A 106 -13.18 -8.42 2.86
CA ALA A 106 -13.20 -9.78 3.39
C ALA A 106 -14.61 -10.40 3.37
N VAL A 107 -15.64 -9.64 3.72
CA VAL A 107 -17.05 -10.12 3.76
C VAL A 107 -17.59 -10.44 2.37
N LYS A 108 -17.05 -9.85 1.30
CA LYS A 108 -17.51 -10.10 -0.08
C LYS A 108 -16.81 -11.27 -0.78
N ILE A 109 -15.74 -11.79 -0.20
CA ILE A 109 -14.99 -12.95 -0.73
C ILE A 109 -15.56 -14.27 -0.16
N TYR A 110 -16.38 -14.20 0.88
CA TYR A 110 -17.01 -15.33 1.57
C TYR A 110 -18.52 -15.35 1.35
#